data_AF-A0A2P2L016-F1
#
_entry.id   AF-A0A2P2L016-F1
#
_cell.length_a   1.000
_cell.length_b   1.000
_cell.length_c   1.000
_cell.angle_alpha   90.00
_cell.angle_beta   90.00
_cell.angle_gamma   90.00
#
_symmetry.space_group_name_H-M   'P 1'
#
loop_
_entity.id
_entity.type
_entity.pdbx_description
1 polymer ?
#
loop_
_entity_poly.entity_id
_entity_poly.type
_entity_poly.pdbx_seq_one_letter_code
_entity_poly.pdbx_strand_id
1 'polypeptide(L)'
;MVFGAIAALTRHQSSLCSSSFYSSCLVHWRPIRTRKSRNVLLKRTEQHSCRTMASSTEAANQLKVTAPYGSWKSPITADIVSGASKRLGGTAVDGQGRLFWLESRPTESGRAVLVREAEKPGDEPVDVTPKDFAVRTTAQEYGGGAFGMSRDTIVFSNYKDQRLYKQSTNSGG
;
A
#
# COMPACT_ATOMS: atom_id res chain seq x y z
N MET A 1 -22.96 -9.23 73.69
CA MET A 1 -24.05 -9.91 72.97
C MET A 1 -25.26 -8.98 72.98
N VAL A 2 -25.53 -8.29 71.86
CA VAL A 2 -26.75 -7.51 71.62
C VAL A 2 -27.04 -7.58 70.11
N PHE A 3 -28.29 -7.94 69.78
CA PHE A 3 -28.90 -7.94 68.45
C PHE A 3 -29.19 -6.51 67.96
N GLY A 4 -29.24 -6.29 66.64
CA GLY A 4 -29.85 -5.07 66.08
C GLY A 4 -29.63 -4.89 64.59
N ALA A 5 -30.62 -5.29 63.79
CA ALA A 5 -30.74 -4.97 62.37
C ALA A 5 -31.54 -3.66 62.19
N ILE A 6 -31.15 -2.78 61.27
CA ILE A 6 -32.06 -1.87 60.54
C ILE A 6 -31.53 -1.68 59.11
N ALA A 7 -32.43 -1.95 58.15
CA ALA A 7 -32.27 -1.73 56.73
C ALA A 7 -32.46 -0.26 56.35
N ALA A 8 -31.72 0.22 55.34
CA ALA A 8 -32.13 1.37 54.54
C ALA A 8 -31.66 1.18 53.10
N LEU A 9 -32.60 0.78 52.24
CA LEU A 9 -32.49 0.92 50.79
C LEU A 9 -32.41 2.40 50.44
N THR A 10 -31.49 2.77 49.55
CA THR A 10 -31.63 4.00 48.77
C THR A 10 -31.33 3.68 47.31
N ARG A 11 -32.40 3.72 46.51
CA ARG A 11 -32.35 3.72 45.06
C ARG A 11 -31.49 4.90 44.61
N HIS A 12 -30.56 4.68 43.69
CA HIS A 12 -30.19 5.74 42.76
C HIS A 12 -30.50 5.31 41.34
N GLN A 13 -31.45 6.03 40.78
CA GLN A 13 -32.05 5.84 39.49
C GLN A 13 -31.15 6.42 38.40
N SER A 14 -31.13 5.67 37.30
CA SER A 14 -30.66 5.96 35.94
C SER A 14 -30.74 7.42 35.48
N SER A 15 -29.66 7.88 34.83
CA SER A 15 -29.76 8.81 33.70
C SER A 15 -28.75 8.42 32.62
N LEU A 16 -29.18 7.52 31.74
CA LEU A 16 -28.57 7.32 30.44
C LEU A 16 -28.88 8.57 29.60
N CYS A 17 -27.89 9.42 29.37
CA CYS A 17 -28.02 10.55 28.47
C CYS A 17 -27.86 10.04 27.03
N SER A 18 -28.97 9.60 26.45
CA SER A 18 -29.13 9.49 25.00
C SER A 18 -29.28 10.88 24.41
N SER A 19 -28.30 11.36 23.66
CA SER A 19 -28.50 12.44 22.71
C SER A 19 -28.26 11.91 21.30
N SER A 20 -29.31 11.31 20.76
CA SER A 20 -29.50 11.12 19.32
C SER A 20 -29.57 12.48 18.64
N PHE A 21 -28.55 12.85 17.88
CA PHE A 21 -28.68 13.89 16.85
C PHE A 21 -28.69 13.19 15.48
N TYR A 22 -29.88 12.73 15.10
CA TYR A 22 -30.20 12.43 13.71
C TYR A 22 -30.23 13.76 12.94
N SER A 23 -29.11 14.14 12.32
CA SER A 23 -29.08 15.21 11.33
C SER A 23 -29.54 14.62 9.99
N SER A 24 -30.83 14.77 9.70
CA SER A 24 -31.41 14.54 8.38
C SER A 24 -30.90 15.61 7.41
N CYS A 25 -29.78 15.34 6.75
CA CYS A 25 -29.39 16.09 5.56
C CYS A 25 -30.18 15.54 4.36
N LEU A 26 -31.36 16.11 4.14
CA LEU A 26 -32.09 16.01 2.87
C LEU A 26 -31.20 16.55 1.74
N VAL A 27 -30.45 15.66 1.09
CA VAL A 27 -29.79 15.98 -0.17
C VAL A 27 -30.90 16.09 -1.22
N HIS A 28 -31.34 17.32 -1.48
CA HIS A 28 -32.20 17.65 -2.60
C HIS A 28 -31.50 17.27 -3.91
N TRP A 29 -31.91 16.13 -4.46
CA TRP A 29 -31.51 15.66 -5.78
C TRP A 29 -32.14 16.61 -6.83
N ARG A 30 -31.37 17.58 -7.31
CA ARG A 30 -31.76 18.40 -8.46
C ARG A 30 -31.48 17.60 -9.74
N PRO A 31 -32.47 17.37 -10.62
CA PRO A 31 -32.24 16.68 -11.87
C PRO A 31 -31.29 17.49 -12.78
N ILE A 32 -30.22 16.84 -13.22
CA ILE A 32 -29.27 17.37 -14.19
C ILE A 32 -30.02 17.57 -15.52
N ARG A 33 -30.16 18.84 -15.92
CA ARG A 33 -30.65 19.21 -17.26
C ARG A 33 -29.66 18.71 -18.30
N THR A 34 -30.09 17.75 -19.13
CA THR A 34 -29.35 17.29 -20.29
C THR A 34 -29.23 18.41 -21.32
N ARG A 35 -28.04 19.02 -21.43
CA ARG A 35 -27.73 19.99 -22.47
C ARG A 35 -27.39 19.24 -23.77
N LYS A 36 -28.28 19.35 -24.75
CA LYS A 36 -28.13 18.83 -26.12
C LYS A 36 -26.82 19.35 -26.72
N SER A 37 -25.88 18.44 -26.95
CA SER A 37 -24.58 18.75 -27.57
C SER A 37 -24.80 19.15 -29.02
N ARG A 38 -24.29 20.32 -29.41
CA ARG A 38 -24.30 20.80 -30.80
C ARG A 38 -23.17 20.09 -31.54
N ASN A 39 -23.52 19.38 -32.62
CA ASN A 39 -22.54 18.82 -33.54
C ASN A 39 -21.75 19.96 -34.19
N VAL A 40 -20.47 20.09 -33.84
CA VAL A 40 -19.51 20.94 -34.54
C VAL A 40 -18.80 20.06 -35.56
N LEU A 41 -19.14 20.29 -36.83
CA LEU A 41 -18.47 19.71 -37.99
C LEU A 41 -17.04 20.25 -38.05
N LEU A 42 -16.09 19.53 -37.48
CA LEU A 42 -14.66 19.84 -37.61
C LEU A 42 -14.17 19.35 -38.96
N LYS A 43 -13.73 20.32 -39.77
CA LYS A 43 -13.08 20.11 -41.07
C LYS A 43 -11.82 19.26 -40.87
N ARG A 44 -11.80 18.13 -41.59
CA ARG A 44 -10.67 17.21 -41.70
C ARG A 44 -9.74 17.80 -42.76
N THR A 45 -8.53 18.19 -42.37
CA THR A 45 -7.46 18.55 -43.30
C THR A 45 -6.18 17.84 -42.88
N GLU A 46 -5.78 16.91 -43.76
CA GLU A 46 -4.43 16.54 -44.17
C GLU A 46 -3.39 16.09 -43.12
N GLN A 47 -3.24 14.76 -43.07
CA GLN A 47 -2.00 14.01 -43.28
C GLN A 47 -0.68 14.66 -42.80
N HIS A 48 -0.36 14.42 -41.54
CA HIS A 48 1.03 14.42 -41.09
C HIS A 48 1.59 12.99 -41.26
N SER A 49 2.42 12.85 -42.29
CA SER A 49 3.22 11.68 -42.60
C SER A 49 4.02 11.23 -41.36
N CYS A 50 3.55 10.15 -40.72
CA CYS A 50 4.34 9.40 -39.76
C CYS A 50 5.39 8.63 -40.55
N ARG A 51 6.64 9.06 -40.47
CA ARG A 51 7.78 8.23 -40.87
C ARG A 51 7.79 6.99 -39.97
N THR A 52 7.30 5.90 -40.51
CA THR A 52 7.40 4.56 -39.94
C THR A 52 8.88 4.19 -39.79
N MET A 53 9.38 4.17 -38.56
CA MET A 53 10.55 3.35 -38.24
C MET A 53 10.04 1.92 -38.18
N ALA A 54 10.31 1.14 -39.22
CA ALA A 54 10.08 -0.29 -39.22
C ALA A 54 11.02 -0.93 -38.19
N SER A 55 10.55 -1.10 -36.96
CA SER A 55 11.03 -2.22 -36.14
C SER A 55 10.24 -3.42 -36.62
N SER A 56 10.87 -4.23 -37.46
CA SER A 56 10.38 -5.53 -37.87
C SER A 56 10.21 -6.40 -36.62
N THR A 57 8.97 -6.49 -36.14
CA THR A 57 8.53 -7.67 -35.41
C THR A 57 7.14 -7.99 -35.91
N GLU A 58 7.15 -8.84 -36.94
CA GLU A 58 6.04 -9.65 -37.41
C GLU A 58 5.12 -9.99 -36.23
N ALA A 59 3.92 -9.41 -36.21
CA ALA A 59 2.86 -9.88 -35.33
C ALA A 59 2.49 -11.28 -35.80
N ALA A 60 3.20 -12.28 -35.27
CA ALA A 60 3.06 -13.67 -35.64
C ALA A 60 1.57 -14.06 -35.53
N ASN A 61 0.98 -14.41 -36.66
CA ASN A 61 -0.28 -15.12 -36.74
C ASN A 61 -0.09 -16.49 -36.06
N GLN A 62 -0.18 -16.52 -34.73
CA GLN A 62 -0.01 -17.71 -33.91
C GLN A 62 -1.26 -18.59 -34.10
N LEU A 63 -1.19 -19.47 -35.08
CA LEU A 63 -2.12 -20.60 -35.19
C LEU A 63 -2.08 -21.36 -33.87
N LYS A 64 -3.24 -21.47 -33.19
CA LYS A 64 -3.35 -22.18 -31.92
C LYS A 64 -3.02 -23.66 -32.15
N VAL A 65 -1.94 -24.13 -31.54
CA VAL A 65 -1.50 -25.53 -31.64
C VAL A 65 -2.17 -26.36 -30.55
N THR A 66 -2.88 -27.42 -30.95
CA THR A 66 -3.39 -28.43 -30.02
C THR A 66 -2.24 -29.33 -29.58
N ALA A 67 -2.05 -29.50 -28.27
CA ALA A 67 -1.07 -30.41 -27.69
C ALA A 67 -1.66 -31.09 -26.45
N PRO A 68 -1.14 -32.26 -26.02
CA PRO A 68 -1.52 -32.88 -24.76
C PRO A 68 -1.26 -31.94 -23.57
N TYR A 69 -2.05 -32.10 -22.50
CA TYR A 69 -1.85 -31.32 -21.27
C TYR A 69 -0.41 -31.45 -20.75
N GLY A 70 0.17 -30.31 -20.35
CA GLY A 70 1.55 -30.22 -19.86
C GLY A 70 2.64 -30.12 -20.95
N SER A 71 2.29 -30.25 -22.23
CA SER A 71 3.26 -30.20 -23.34
C SER A 71 3.28 -28.89 -24.13
N TRP A 72 2.48 -27.89 -23.72
CA TRP A 72 2.52 -26.57 -24.33
C TRP A 72 3.87 -25.90 -24.05
N LYS A 73 4.50 -25.39 -25.11
CA LYS A 73 5.71 -24.59 -24.98
C LYS A 73 5.37 -23.30 -24.23
N SER A 74 5.92 -23.16 -23.03
CA SER A 74 5.79 -21.96 -22.21
C SER A 74 7.02 -21.08 -22.39
N PRO A 75 6.87 -19.76 -22.59
CA PRO A 75 7.98 -18.81 -22.51
C PRO A 75 8.45 -18.59 -21.05
N ILE A 76 7.68 -19.04 -20.05
CA ILE A 76 8.02 -18.94 -18.63
C ILE A 76 8.88 -20.16 -18.27
N THR A 77 10.19 -19.94 -18.13
CA THR A 77 11.18 -20.95 -17.75
C THR A 77 11.27 -21.11 -16.23
N ALA A 78 11.86 -22.21 -15.76
CA ALA A 78 12.13 -22.41 -14.33
C ALA A 78 12.99 -21.29 -13.76
N ASP A 79 14.00 -20.82 -14.51
CA ASP A 79 14.89 -19.74 -14.11
C ASP A 79 14.15 -18.41 -13.88
N ILE A 80 13.15 -18.10 -14.73
CA ILE A 80 12.31 -16.90 -14.56
C ILE A 80 11.49 -17.00 -13.27
N VAL A 81 10.97 -18.19 -12.96
CA VAL A 81 10.14 -18.42 -11.77
C VAL A 81 10.96 -18.44 -10.48
N SER A 82 12.15 -19.05 -10.50
CA SER A 82 13.05 -19.09 -9.35
C SER A 82 13.89 -17.83 -9.20
N GLY A 83 13.84 -16.92 -10.17
CA GLY A 83 14.59 -15.67 -10.18
C GLY A 83 14.30 -14.82 -8.95
N ALA A 84 15.35 -14.18 -8.43
CA ALA A 84 15.25 -13.28 -7.29
C ALA A 84 14.34 -12.09 -7.65
N SER A 85 13.25 -11.89 -6.90
CA SER A 85 12.31 -10.79 -7.11
C SER A 85 12.18 -9.92 -5.85
N LYS A 86 12.04 -8.62 -6.08
CA LYS A 86 11.70 -7.66 -5.03
C LYS A 86 10.25 -7.90 -4.61
N ARG A 87 10.01 -7.93 -3.31
CA ARG A 87 8.68 -8.05 -2.70
C ARG A 87 8.43 -6.80 -1.87
N LEU A 88 7.31 -6.16 -2.14
CA LEU A 88 6.81 -5.05 -1.35
C LEU A 88 5.87 -5.58 -0.28
N GLY A 89 5.95 -5.04 0.92
CA GLY A 89 5.06 -5.37 2.03
C GLY A 89 5.09 -4.28 3.08
N GLY A 90 4.21 -4.35 4.08
CA GLY A 90 4.16 -3.43 5.22
C GLY A 90 4.21 -1.95 4.82
N THR A 91 3.07 -1.29 4.73
CA THR A 91 3.00 0.13 4.34
C THR A 91 2.62 1.00 5.53
N ALA A 92 3.17 2.22 5.59
CA ALA A 92 2.76 3.24 6.55
C ALA A 92 2.91 4.64 5.94
N VAL A 93 2.27 5.61 6.59
CA VAL A 93 2.34 7.02 6.21
C VAL A 93 2.81 7.82 7.41
N ASP A 94 3.73 8.76 7.20
CA ASP A 94 4.21 9.66 8.26
C ASP A 94 3.24 10.82 8.54
N GLY A 95 3.62 11.70 9.48
CA GLY A 95 2.82 12.88 9.82
C GLY A 95 2.68 13.92 8.70
N GLN A 96 3.52 13.83 7.67
CA GLN A 96 3.59 14.72 6.52
C GLN A 96 2.86 14.14 5.30
N GLY A 97 2.32 12.92 5.41
CA GLY A 97 1.62 12.25 4.33
C GLY A 97 2.52 11.44 3.39
N ARG A 98 3.80 11.21 3.75
CA ARG A 98 4.75 10.46 2.91
C ARG A 98 4.60 8.96 3.08
N LEU A 99 4.59 8.23 1.97
CA LEU A 99 4.50 6.77 1.95
C LEU A 99 5.83 6.10 2.28
N PHE A 100 5.77 5.08 3.14
CA PHE A 100 6.86 4.16 3.45
C PHE A 100 6.42 2.72 3.24
N TRP A 101 7.34 1.86 2.78
CA TRP A 101 7.10 0.43 2.59
C TRP A 101 8.34 -0.41 2.90
N LEU A 102 8.14 -1.69 3.20
CA LEU A 102 9.22 -2.67 3.20
C LEU A 102 9.45 -3.20 1.80
N GLU A 103 10.70 -3.21 1.38
CA GLU A 103 11.16 -3.79 0.12
C GLU A 103 12.20 -4.87 0.40
N SER A 104 12.01 -6.08 -0.14
CA SER A 104 13.04 -7.11 -0.07
C SER A 104 14.19 -6.78 -1.02
N ARG A 105 15.41 -7.10 -0.59
CA ARG A 105 16.65 -7.00 -1.37
C ARG A 105 17.24 -8.41 -1.55
N PRO A 106 16.77 -9.21 -2.53
CA PRO A 106 17.30 -10.55 -2.76
C PRO A 106 18.81 -10.57 -3.01
N THR A 107 19.33 -9.53 -3.66
CA THR A 107 20.76 -9.33 -3.95
C THR A 107 21.59 -8.88 -2.73
N GLU A 108 20.95 -8.47 -1.64
CA GLU A 108 21.61 -8.03 -0.40
C GLU A 108 21.33 -9.03 0.74
N SER A 109 21.66 -10.29 0.51
CA SER A 109 21.41 -11.40 1.46
C SER A 109 19.94 -11.57 1.87
N GLY A 110 19.01 -11.11 1.02
CA GLY A 110 17.57 -11.21 1.28
C GLY A 110 17.05 -10.29 2.39
N ARG A 111 17.81 -9.25 2.78
CA ARG A 111 17.34 -8.32 3.82
C ARG A 111 16.11 -7.53 3.36
N ALA A 112 15.28 -7.14 4.31
CA ALA A 112 14.18 -6.21 4.08
C ALA A 112 14.60 -4.79 4.48
N VAL A 113 14.25 -3.82 3.66
CA VAL A 113 14.63 -2.40 3.81
C VAL A 113 13.37 -1.57 3.89
N LEU A 114 13.33 -0.63 4.83
CA LEU A 114 12.30 0.40 4.85
C LEU A 114 12.68 1.47 3.83
N VAL A 115 11.79 1.68 2.86
CA VAL A 115 11.94 2.61 1.75
C VAL A 115 10.88 3.70 1.92
N ARG A 116 11.27 4.94 1.61
CA ARG A 116 10.38 6.10 1.56
C ARG A 116 10.16 6.50 0.11
N GLU A 117 8.95 6.96 -0.19
CA GLU A 117 8.67 7.54 -1.51
C GLU A 117 9.60 8.71 -1.83
N ALA A 118 9.80 8.92 -3.12
CA ALA A 118 10.58 10.01 -3.66
C ALA A 118 10.09 11.38 -3.19
N GLU A 119 11.00 12.35 -3.08
CA GLU A 119 10.67 13.75 -2.74
C GLU A 119 9.84 14.43 -3.84
N LYS A 120 10.11 14.09 -5.10
CA LYS A 120 9.42 14.64 -6.26
C LYS A 120 8.97 13.51 -7.18
N PRO A 121 7.88 13.72 -7.94
CA PRO A 121 7.48 12.77 -8.98
C PRO A 121 8.61 12.56 -9.99
N GLY A 122 8.99 11.29 -10.20
CA GLY A 122 10.04 10.90 -11.15
C GLY A 122 11.43 10.67 -10.53
N ASP A 123 11.64 11.03 -9.26
CA ASP A 123 12.84 10.64 -8.53
C ASP A 123 12.73 9.20 -8.03
N GLU A 124 13.87 8.58 -7.72
CA GLU A 124 13.91 7.23 -7.15
C GLU A 124 13.51 7.24 -5.66
N PRO A 125 12.88 6.15 -5.17
CA PRO A 125 12.63 5.96 -3.75
C PRO A 125 13.93 5.98 -2.92
N VAL A 126 13.84 6.39 -1.66
CA VAL A 126 14.99 6.56 -0.77
C VAL A 126 15.01 5.46 0.29
N ASP A 127 16.13 4.74 0.41
CA ASP A 127 16.35 3.79 1.49
C ASP A 127 16.53 4.51 2.83
N VAL A 128 15.72 4.16 3.82
CA VAL A 128 15.74 4.75 5.17
C VAL A 128 16.55 3.89 6.13
N THR A 129 16.53 2.57 5.93
CA THR A 129 17.26 1.60 6.76
C THR A 129 18.76 1.64 6.44
N PRO A 130 19.64 1.75 7.45
CA PRO A 130 21.09 1.64 7.26
C PRO A 130 21.51 0.31 6.60
N LYS A 131 22.65 0.30 5.92
CA LYS A 131 23.12 -0.87 5.13
C LYS A 131 23.25 -2.16 5.93
N ASP A 132 23.64 -2.07 7.20
CA ASP A 132 23.89 -3.24 8.06
C ASP A 132 22.64 -3.77 8.78
N PHE A 133 21.47 -3.17 8.51
CA PHE A 133 20.21 -3.49 9.18
C PHE A 133 19.25 -4.20 8.24
N ALA A 134 18.47 -5.12 8.80
CA ALA A 134 17.42 -5.83 8.09
C ALA A 134 16.12 -5.71 8.87
N VAL A 135 15.10 -5.07 8.31
CA VAL A 135 13.83 -4.78 8.99
C VAL A 135 12.94 -6.02 8.99
N ARG A 136 13.08 -6.87 10.01
CA ARG A 136 12.34 -8.14 10.12
C ARG A 136 12.31 -8.62 11.57
N THR A 137 11.16 -9.16 11.96
CA THR A 137 10.96 -9.86 13.24
C THR A 137 10.92 -11.37 13.03
N THR A 138 11.15 -12.11 14.11
CA THR A 138 10.87 -13.55 14.24
C THR A 138 9.68 -13.80 15.18
N ALA A 139 8.73 -12.87 15.28
CA ALA A 139 7.53 -13.04 16.08
C ALA A 139 6.81 -14.34 15.67
N GLN A 140 6.67 -15.28 16.62
CA GLN A 140 6.12 -16.62 16.36
C GLN A 140 6.87 -17.38 15.25
N GLU A 141 8.16 -17.08 15.01
CA GLU A 141 9.00 -17.59 13.91
C GLU A 141 8.56 -17.21 12.49
N TYR A 142 7.32 -16.75 12.32
CA TYR A 142 6.79 -16.22 11.05
C TYR A 142 7.22 -14.78 10.82
N GLY A 143 7.36 -14.01 11.90
CA GLY A 143 7.55 -12.57 11.86
C GLY A 143 6.22 -11.79 11.88
N GLY A 144 6.26 -10.55 11.40
CA GLY A 144 5.13 -9.63 11.40
C GLY A 144 5.40 -8.37 12.23
N GLY A 145 4.73 -7.27 11.87
CA GLY A 145 4.91 -5.98 12.56
C GLY A 145 6.37 -5.50 12.60
N ALA A 146 7.11 -5.68 11.50
CA ALA A 146 8.56 -5.43 11.48
C ALA A 146 8.93 -3.95 11.72
N PHE A 147 7.99 -3.03 11.49
CA PHE A 147 8.10 -1.64 11.86
C PHE A 147 6.73 -1.05 12.21
N GLY A 148 6.76 0.10 12.88
CA GLY A 148 5.64 0.96 13.12
C GLY A 148 6.06 2.42 13.02
N MET A 149 5.10 3.30 12.74
CA MET A 149 5.36 4.73 12.58
C MET A 149 4.36 5.55 13.39
N SER A 150 4.85 6.66 13.94
CA SER A 150 4.02 7.66 14.58
C SER A 150 4.62 9.04 14.33
N ARG A 151 3.86 9.92 13.67
CA ARG A 151 4.30 11.25 13.23
C ARG A 151 5.61 11.16 12.43
N ASP A 152 6.71 11.61 13.02
CA ASP A 152 8.05 11.67 12.44
C ASP A 152 8.98 10.58 13.00
N THR A 153 8.45 9.62 13.74
CA THR A 153 9.24 8.56 14.38
C THR A 153 8.93 7.21 13.75
N ILE A 154 9.97 6.54 13.27
CA ILE A 154 9.96 5.13 12.88
C ILE A 154 10.51 4.31 14.04
N VAL A 155 9.84 3.21 14.37
CA VAL A 155 10.39 2.16 15.22
C VAL A 155 10.40 0.87 14.42
N PHE A 156 11.53 0.19 14.34
CA PHE A 156 11.66 -1.05 13.57
C PHE A 156 12.49 -2.09 14.30
N SER A 157 12.27 -3.37 13.99
CA SER A 157 13.05 -4.48 14.53
C SER A 157 14.20 -4.84 13.60
N ASN A 158 15.42 -4.94 14.15
CA ASN A 158 16.56 -5.43 13.40
C ASN A 158 16.65 -6.96 13.45
N TYR A 159 16.76 -7.59 12.28
CA TYR A 159 16.77 -9.05 12.19
C TYR A 159 17.93 -9.69 12.98
N LYS A 160 19.10 -9.04 12.98
CA LYS A 160 20.34 -9.58 13.55
C LYS A 160 20.29 -9.79 15.06
N ASP A 161 19.63 -8.89 15.78
CA ASP A 161 19.62 -8.87 17.25
C ASP A 161 18.20 -8.88 17.85
N GLN A 162 17.17 -8.83 17.01
CA GLN A 162 15.75 -8.75 17.36
C GLN A 162 15.41 -7.57 18.29
N ARG A 163 16.24 -6.52 18.34
CA ARG A 163 15.97 -5.31 19.13
C ARG A 163 15.19 -4.29 18.32
N LEU A 164 14.53 -3.39 19.04
CA LEU A 164 13.82 -2.26 18.45
C LEU A 164 14.76 -1.05 18.35
N TYR A 165 14.77 -0.45 17.18
CA TYR A 165 15.53 0.75 16.84
C TYR A 165 14.57 1.88 16.52
N LYS A 166 14.89 3.07 16.99
CA LYS A 166 14.13 4.29 16.74
C LYS A 166 14.91 5.19 15.79
N GLN A 167 14.24 5.71 14.77
CA GLN A 167 14.80 6.64 13.78
C GLN A 167 13.80 7.77 13.51
N SER A 168 14.31 8.98 13.24
CA SER A 168 13.50 10.10 12.77
C SER A 168 13.28 9.99 11.27
N THR A 169 12.04 10.20 10.79
CA THR A 169 11.73 10.37 9.35
C THR A 169 12.23 11.71 8.84
N ASN A 170 12.27 12.69 9.74
CA ASN A 170 12.79 14.02 9.46
C ASN A 170 14.30 13.96 9.68
N SER A 171 15.04 13.58 8.63
CA SER A 171 16.46 13.89 8.51
C SER A 171 16.55 15.41 8.36
N GLY A 172 16.45 16.12 9.48
CA GLY A 172 16.56 17.57 9.52
C GLY A 172 18.00 18.00 9.30
N GLY A 173 18.22 18.87 8.31
CA GLY A 173 19.43 19.68 8.16
C GLY A 173 20.53 19.05 7.33
#